data_AF-A0A7V1Y381-F1
#
_entry.id   AF-A0A7V1Y381-F1
#
_cell.length_a   1.000
_cell.length_b   1.000
_cell.length_c   1.000
_cell.angle_alpha   90.00
_cell.angle_beta   90.00
_cell.angle_gamma   90.00
#
_symmetry.space_group_name_H-M   'P 1'
#
loop_
_entity.id
_entity.type
_entity.pdbx_description
1 polymer ?
#
loop_
_entity_poly.entity_id
_entity_poly.type
_entity_poly.pdbx_seq_one_letter_code
_entity_poly.pdbx_strand_id
1 'polypeptide(L)' 'MNEASRQALEQLAAVTAFRIAQAPGYLEQRMVLMQAFAHAHRLDPGITSDPDLGLLDSLRQEPDRLVQRLREIWMGAQR' A
#
# COMPACT_ATOMS: atom_id res chain seq x y z
N MET A 1 -15.15 3.13 -5.71
CA MET A 1 -14.86 2.47 -4.42
C MET A 1 -16.08 2.56 -3.51
N ASN A 2 -16.49 1.46 -2.87
CA ASN A 2 -17.57 1.49 -1.86
C ASN A 2 -16.98 1.64 -0.44
N GLU A 3 -17.84 1.87 0.55
CA GLU A 3 -17.42 2.08 1.95
C GLU A 3 -16.67 0.88 2.53
N ALA A 4 -17.05 -0.35 2.15
CA ALA A 4 -16.39 -1.56 2.62
C ALA A 4 -14.95 -1.67 2.09
N SER A 5 -14.73 -1.40 0.80
CA SER A 5 -13.38 -1.34 0.19
C SER A 5 -12.53 -0.25 0.84
N ARG A 6 -13.13 0.90 1.18
CA ARG A 6 -12.43 1.98 1.88
C ARG A 6 -11.91 1.54 3.25
N GLN A 7 -12.77 0.94 4.06
CA GLN A 7 -12.41 0.44 5.39
C GLN A 7 -11.39 -0.70 5.31
N ALA A 8 -11.53 -1.60 4.35
CA ALA A 8 -10.57 -2.69 4.13
C ALA A 8 -9.17 -2.15 3.77
N LEU A 9 -9.09 -1.10 2.95
CA LEU A 9 -7.81 -0.45 2.61
C LEU A 9 -7.20 0.29 3.81
N GLU A 10 -8.01 0.95 4.64
CA GLU A 10 -7.53 1.58 5.89
C GLU A 10 -6.96 0.55 6.86
N GLN A 11 -7.64 -0.57 7.06
CA GLN A 11 -7.16 -1.68 7.89
C GLN A 11 -5.88 -2.31 7.32
N LEU A 12 -5.84 -2.54 6.01
CA LEU A 12 -4.66 -3.08 5.33
C LEU A 12 -3.44 -2.18 5.55
N ALA A 13 -3.60 -0.87 5.45
CA ALA A 13 -2.50 0.05 5.66
C ALA A 13 -2.01 0.07 7.12
N ALA A 14 -2.91 0.06 8.09
CA ALA A 14 -2.54 0.00 9.51
C ALA A 14 -1.73 -1.28 9.83
N VAL A 15 -2.17 -2.43 9.32
CA VAL A 15 -1.45 -3.70 9.46
C VAL A 15 -0.10 -3.67 8.74
N THR A 16 -0.05 -3.05 7.56
CA THR A 16 1.19 -2.93 6.78
C THR A 16 2.21 -2.05 7.49
N ALA A 17 1.80 -0.91 8.03
CA ALA A 17 2.67 -0.01 8.79
C ALA A 17 3.27 -0.71 10.02
N PHE A 18 2.44 -1.43 10.77
CA PHE A 18 2.90 -2.26 11.88
C PHE A 18 3.92 -3.32 11.43
N ARG A 19 3.67 -4.00 10.31
CA ARG A 19 4.57 -5.03 9.77
C ARG A 19 5.90 -4.46 9.25
N ILE A 20 5.90 -3.27 8.65
CA ILE A 20 7.12 -2.58 8.22
C ILE A 20 8.01 -2.26 9.42
N ALA A 21 7.40 -1.80 10.53
CA ALA A 21 8.13 -1.51 11.77
C ALA A 21 8.76 -2.75 12.40
N GLN A 22 8.19 -3.94 12.17
CA GLN A 22 8.69 -5.23 12.68
C GLN A 22 9.62 -5.96 11.70
N ALA A 23 9.71 -5.50 10.45
CA ALA A 23 10.50 -6.18 9.43
C ALA A 23 12.00 -5.98 9.69
N PRO A 24 12.81 -7.05 9.65
CA PRO A 24 14.20 -7.06 10.13
C PRO A 24 15.17 -6.27 9.25
N GLY A 25 14.78 -5.96 8.02
CA GLY A 25 15.64 -5.33 7.05
C GLY A 25 14.89 -4.68 5.90
N TYR A 26 15.67 -4.03 5.05
CA TYR A 26 15.16 -3.25 3.92
C TYR A 26 14.39 -4.10 2.91
N LEU A 27 14.88 -5.29 2.61
CA LEU A 27 14.24 -6.21 1.68
C LEU A 27 12.88 -6.66 2.20
N GLU A 28 12.80 -7.02 3.49
CA GLU A 28 11.59 -7.48 4.13
C GLU A 28 10.54 -6.37 4.22
N GLN A 29 10.96 -5.14 4.51
CA GLN A 29 10.06 -3.97 4.47
C GLN A 29 9.46 -3.77 3.08
N ARG A 30 10.26 -3.90 2.02
CA ARG A 30 9.78 -3.85 0.63
C ARG A 30 8.83 -5.01 0.30
N MET A 31 9.12 -6.23 0.76
CA MET A 31 8.23 -7.38 0.57
C MET A 31 6.87 -7.17 1.25
N VAL A 32 6.85 -6.59 2.45
CA VAL A 32 5.62 -6.23 3.16
C VAL A 32 4.79 -5.24 2.34
N LEU A 33 5.42 -4.21 1.77
CA LEU A 33 4.74 -3.25 0.90
C LEU A 33 4.23 -3.89 -0.40
N MET A 34 5.04 -4.72 -1.07
CA MET A 34 4.60 -5.47 -2.26
C MET A 34 3.38 -6.34 -1.98
N GLN A 35 3.37 -7.04 -0.83
CA GLN A 35 2.20 -7.81 -0.40
C GLN A 35 0.98 -6.93 -0.15
N ALA A 36 1.16 -5.73 0.39
CA ALA A 36 0.07 -4.78 0.62
C ALA A 36 -0.54 -4.31 -0.72
N PHE A 37 0.27 -3.96 -1.72
CA PHE A 37 -0.24 -3.60 -3.05
C PHE A 37 -0.97 -4.75 -3.73
N ALA A 38 -0.46 -5.97 -3.64
CA ALA A 38 -1.16 -7.15 -4.16
C ALA A 38 -2.53 -7.39 -3.48
N HIS A 39 -2.64 -7.16 -2.16
CA HIS A 39 -3.92 -7.24 -1.46
C HIS A 39 -4.85 -6.08 -1.84
N ALA A 40 -4.32 -4.87 -1.95
CA ALA A 40 -5.07 -3.69 -2.36
C ALA A 40 -5.65 -3.87 -3.77
N HIS A 41 -4.89 -4.42 -4.72
CA HIS A 41 -5.36 -4.75 -6.08
C HIS A 41 -6.53 -5.76 -6.08
N ARG A 42 -6.52 -6.74 -5.17
CA ARG A 42 -7.66 -7.69 -5.05
C ARG A 42 -8.92 -7.02 -4.50
N LEU A 43 -8.76 -6.01 -3.64
CA LEU A 43 -9.88 -5.24 -3.09
C LEU A 43 -10.42 -4.22 -4.12
N ASP A 44 -9.52 -3.67 -4.94
CA ASP A 44 -9.82 -2.73 -6.01
C ASP A 44 -8.81 -2.88 -7.17
N PRO A 45 -9.22 -3.46 -8.31
CA PRO A 45 -8.35 -3.66 -9.47
C PRO A 45 -7.78 -2.36 -10.07
N GLY A 46 -8.30 -1.19 -9.70
CA GLY A 46 -7.74 0.11 -10.08
C GLY A 46 -6.44 0.48 -9.36
N ILE A 47 -6.04 -0.27 -8.33
CA ILE A 47 -4.74 -0.12 -7.65
C ILE A 47 -3.73 -1.02 -8.36
N THR A 48 -2.53 -0.53 -8.66
CA THR A 48 -1.48 -1.38 -9.25
C THR A 48 -1.10 -2.53 -8.32
N SER A 49 -0.97 -3.75 -8.86
CA SER A 49 -0.37 -4.88 -8.13
C SER A 49 1.15 -4.88 -8.18
N ASP A 50 1.75 -4.04 -9.03
CA ASP A 50 3.19 -3.95 -9.29
C ASP A 50 3.66 -2.50 -9.15
N PRO A 51 3.84 -2.00 -7.91
CA PRO A 51 4.36 -0.66 -7.65
C PRO A 51 5.85 -0.57 -8.00
N ASP A 52 6.29 0.57 -8.52
CA ASP A 52 7.70 0.80 -8.80
C ASP A 52 8.53 0.88 -7.49
N LEU A 53 9.84 0.64 -7.63
CA LEU A 53 10.76 0.62 -6.48
C LEU A 53 10.87 1.97 -5.75
N GLY A 54 10.72 3.08 -6.46
CA GLY A 54 10.79 4.43 -5.88
C GLY A 54 9.61 4.71 -4.97
N LEU A 55 8.41 4.31 -5.39
CA LEU A 55 7.20 4.35 -4.58
C LEU A 55 7.32 3.48 -3.32
N LEU A 56 7.81 2.25 -3.46
CA LEU A 56 8.05 1.36 -2.32
C LEU A 56 9.03 1.98 -1.31
N ASP A 57 10.11 2.60 -1.79
CA ASP A 57 11.09 3.24 -0.92
C ASP A 57 10.54 4.47 -0.19
N SER A 58 9.71 5.27 -0.88
CA SER A 58 9.02 6.41 -0.25
C SER A 58 8.07 5.94 0.83
N LEU A 59 7.26 4.91 0.56
CA LEU A 59 6.29 4.34 1.50
C LEU A 59 6.94 3.64 2.69
N ARG A 60 8.14 3.10 2.50
CA ARG A 60 8.92 2.52 3.59
C ARG A 60 9.34 3.58 4.61
N GLN A 61 9.68 4.79 4.16
CA GLN A 61 10.04 5.90 5.04
C GLN A 61 8.80 6.52 5.71
N GLU A 62 7.65 6.47 5.03
CA GLU A 62 6.40 7.08 5.49
C GLU A 62 5.23 6.07 5.45
N PRO A 63 5.27 4.98 6.22
CA PRO A 63 4.28 3.90 6.13
C PRO A 63 2.86 4.33 6.50
N ASP A 64 2.70 5.33 7.37
CA ASP A 64 1.40 5.89 7.74
C ASP A 64 0.69 6.57 6.56
N ARG A 65 1.45 7.01 5.55
CA ARG A 65 0.90 7.62 4.33
C ARG A 65 0.44 6.59 3.31
N LEU A 66 0.56 5.28 3.59
CA LEU A 66 0.20 4.23 2.65
C LEU A 66 -1.26 4.33 2.19
N VAL A 67 -2.23 4.57 3.08
CA VAL A 67 -3.64 4.78 2.68
C VAL A 67 -3.76 5.95 1.71
N GLN A 68 -3.15 7.09 2.06
CA GLN A 68 -3.22 8.30 1.25
C GLN A 68 -2.57 8.07 -0.12
N ARG A 69 -1.41 7.44 -0.19
CA ARG A 69 -0.69 7.15 -1.43
C ARG A 69 -1.44 6.14 -2.30
N LEU A 70 -2.01 5.08 -1.71
CA LEU A 70 -2.88 4.15 -2.44
C LEU A 70 -4.10 4.88 -3.06
N ARG A 71 -4.68 5.85 -2.33
CA ARG A 71 -5.77 6.70 -2.84
C ARG A 71 -5.30 7.69 -3.92
N GLU A 72 -4.11 8.26 -3.80
CA GLU A 72 -3.54 9.17 -4.80
C GLU A 72 -3.21 8.45 -6.10
N ILE A 73 -2.63 7.25 -6.03
CA ILE A 73 -2.39 6.38 -7.19
C ILE A 73 -3.72 6.06 -7.89
N TRP A 74 -4.77 5.79 -7.11
CA TRP A 74 -6.13 5.60 -7.63
C TRP A 74 -6.70 6.84 -8.36
N MET A 75 -6.50 8.05 -7.83
CA MET A 75 -7.00 9.29 -8.47
C MET A 75 -6.13 9.74 -9.67
N GLY A 76 -4.83 9.50 -9.62
CA GLY A 76 -3.89 9.84 -10.69
C GLY A 76 -4.00 8.90 -11.90
N ALA A 77 -4.35 7.63 -11.68
CA ALA A 77 -4.50 6.62 -12.74
C ALA A 77 -5.81 6.73 -13.54
N GLN A 78 -6.75 7.60 -13.15
CA GLN A 78 -8.00 7.86 -13.89
C GLN A 78 -7.89 8.96 -14.96
N ARG A 79 -6.66 9.39 -15.32
CA ARG A 79 -6.41 10.34 -16.40
C ARG A 79 -5.99 9.67 -17.69
#